data_AF-A0A522J586-F1
#
_entry.id   AF-A0A522J586-F1
#
_cell.length_a   1.000
_cell.length_b   1.000
_cell.length_c   1.000
_cell.angle_alpha   90.00
_cell.angle_beta   90.00
_cell.angle_gamma   90.00
#
_symmetry.space_group_name_H-M   'P 1'
#
loop_
_entity.id
_entity.type
_entity.pdbx_description
1 polymer ?
#
loop_
_entity_poly.entity_id
_entity_poly.type
_entity_poly.pdbx_seq_one_letter_code
_entity_poly.pdbx_strand_id
1 'polypeptide(L)'
;MLIVLAFLTVDSLSVITAGGRNVPAYDVINRHIGYEFNWARHRDVPVIGGLEPLFGQTVTEAEAAALMEKGKLVIQSRACMDCHTFFGNGAYYAPDLTKSWLDPAWENIWMPMTGKATREAAMVEFLMHPDQYPTWNRRMPNLHLTEEEARATVAYLKWVSSVDTNGFPANFRTTKPDHAKQP
;
A
#
# COMPACT_ATOMS: atom_id res chain seq x y z
N MET A 1 -6.51 -37.18 0.74
CA MET A 1 -5.86 -35.97 1.31
C MET A 1 -5.14 -35.14 0.25
N LEU A 2 -4.18 -35.71 -0.51
CA LEU A 2 -3.42 -34.97 -1.53
C LEU A 2 -4.28 -34.27 -2.60
N ILE A 3 -5.34 -34.93 -3.09
CA ILE A 3 -6.26 -34.36 -4.09
C ILE A 3 -6.94 -33.09 -3.55
N VAL A 4 -7.44 -33.15 -2.30
CA VAL A 4 -8.09 -32.00 -1.66
C VAL A 4 -7.11 -30.84 -1.50
N LEU A 5 -5.87 -31.11 -1.08
CA LEU A 5 -4.83 -30.08 -0.95
C LEU A 5 -4.50 -29.44 -2.30
N ALA A 6 -4.43 -30.22 -3.38
CA ALA A 6 -4.20 -29.68 -4.71
C ALA A 6 -5.33 -28.73 -5.15
N PHE A 7 -6.60 -29.11 -4.94
CA PHE A 7 -7.74 -28.24 -5.23
C PHE A 7 -7.74 -26.96 -4.40
N LEU A 8 -7.52 -27.06 -3.08
CA LEU A 8 -7.44 -25.89 -2.20
C LEU A 8 -6.28 -24.97 -2.59
N THR A 9 -5.17 -25.53 -3.09
CA THR A 9 -4.04 -24.74 -3.57
C THR A 9 -4.43 -23.93 -4.82
N VAL A 10 -5.07 -24.56 -5.80
CA VAL A 10 -5.51 -23.87 -7.03
C VAL A 10 -6.56 -22.80 -6.72
N ASP A 11 -7.53 -23.10 -5.87
CA ASP A 11 -8.54 -22.11 -5.44
C ASP A 11 -7.87 -20.94 -4.70
N SER A 12 -6.95 -21.22 -3.76
CA SER A 12 -6.22 -20.17 -3.04
C SER A 12 -5.42 -19.28 -3.99
N LEU A 13 -4.68 -19.87 -4.93
CA LEU A 13 -3.91 -19.12 -5.93
C LEU A 13 -4.82 -18.20 -6.76
N SER A 14 -6.00 -18.67 -7.18
CA SER A 14 -6.96 -17.84 -7.91
C SER A 14 -7.44 -16.59 -7.15
N VAL A 15 -7.29 -16.57 -5.82
CA VAL A 15 -7.64 -15.44 -4.96
C VAL A 15 -6.45 -14.52 -4.74
N ILE A 16 -5.28 -15.09 -4.45
CA ILE A 16 -4.12 -14.37 -3.88
C ILE A 16 -3.02 -14.00 -4.88
N THR A 17 -3.06 -14.49 -6.13
CA THR A 17 -2.10 -14.08 -7.15
C THR A 17 -2.47 -12.72 -7.73
N ALA A 18 -1.48 -11.93 -8.17
CA ALA A 18 -1.75 -10.71 -8.93
C ALA A 18 -2.65 -11.00 -10.15
N GLY A 19 -3.70 -10.18 -10.34
CA GLY A 19 -4.77 -10.42 -11.31
C GLY A 19 -5.86 -11.39 -10.82
N GLY A 20 -5.74 -11.91 -9.60
CA GLY A 20 -6.73 -12.77 -8.95
C GLY A 20 -7.90 -12.01 -8.33
N ARG A 21 -8.82 -12.75 -7.70
CA ARG A 21 -10.08 -12.18 -7.16
C ARG A 21 -9.87 -11.05 -6.15
N ASN A 22 -8.86 -11.17 -5.29
CA ASN A 22 -8.61 -10.20 -4.21
C ASN A 22 -7.36 -9.35 -4.47
N VAL A 23 -6.56 -9.67 -5.46
CA VAL A 23 -5.26 -9.03 -5.70
C VAL A 23 -5.26 -8.48 -7.12
N PRO A 24 -5.42 -7.15 -7.30
CA PRO A 24 -5.41 -6.54 -8.62
C PRO A 24 -4.09 -6.78 -9.38
N ALA A 25 -4.15 -6.67 -10.70
CA ALA A 25 -2.95 -6.62 -11.54
C ALA A 25 -2.08 -5.41 -11.16
N TYR A 26 -0.78 -5.48 -11.50
CA TYR A 26 0.18 -4.48 -11.02
C TYR A 26 -0.02 -3.09 -11.61
N ASP A 27 -0.60 -3.00 -12.81
CA ASP A 27 -0.92 -1.73 -13.48
C ASP A 27 -2.03 -0.92 -12.77
N VAL A 28 -2.68 -1.46 -11.74
CA VAL A 28 -3.62 -0.74 -10.86
C VAL A 28 -2.98 0.50 -10.21
N ILE A 29 -1.65 0.57 -10.13
CA ILE A 29 -0.94 1.77 -9.63
C ILE A 29 -1.16 3.00 -10.52
N ASN A 30 -1.64 2.81 -11.76
CA ASN A 30 -2.09 3.88 -12.65
C ASN A 30 -3.47 4.44 -12.28
N ARG A 31 -4.17 3.84 -11.31
CA ARG A 31 -5.53 4.20 -10.92
C ARG A 31 -5.55 4.86 -9.55
N HIS A 32 -6.65 5.58 -9.31
CA HIS A 32 -7.01 5.99 -7.97
C HIS A 32 -7.41 4.78 -7.13
N ILE A 33 -6.92 4.73 -5.90
CA ILE A 33 -7.23 3.66 -4.94
C ILE A 33 -7.94 4.30 -3.77
N GLY A 34 -9.18 3.88 -3.53
CA GLY A 34 -9.97 4.21 -2.35
C GLY A 34 -10.19 3.00 -1.46
N TYR A 35 -10.81 3.22 -0.30
CA TYR A 35 -11.22 2.17 0.63
C TYR A 35 -12.51 2.62 1.31
N GLU A 36 -13.59 1.88 1.05
CA GLU A 36 -14.96 2.28 1.40
C GLU A 36 -15.76 1.09 1.95
N PHE A 37 -16.73 1.38 2.81
CA PHE A 37 -17.60 0.36 3.36
C PHE A 37 -18.56 -0.21 2.32
N ASN A 38 -18.49 -1.53 2.10
CA ASN A 38 -19.41 -2.24 1.24
C ASN A 38 -20.54 -2.86 2.06
N TRP A 39 -21.75 -2.33 1.93
CA TRP A 39 -22.94 -2.78 2.65
C TRP A 39 -23.35 -4.22 2.35
N ALA A 40 -23.15 -4.72 1.13
CA ALA A 40 -23.45 -6.10 0.80
C ALA A 40 -22.49 -7.08 1.50
N ARG A 41 -21.22 -6.69 1.64
CA ARG A 41 -20.16 -7.51 2.23
C ARG A 41 -19.94 -7.24 3.72
N HIS A 42 -20.59 -6.22 4.29
CA HIS A 42 -20.47 -5.76 5.67
C HIS A 42 -19.02 -5.51 6.11
N ARG A 43 -18.22 -4.92 5.23
CA ARG A 43 -16.79 -4.63 5.48
C ARG A 43 -16.26 -3.57 4.53
N ASP A 44 -15.16 -2.94 4.92
CA ASP A 44 -14.42 -2.05 4.04
C ASP A 44 -13.71 -2.84 2.93
N VAL A 45 -13.75 -2.31 1.71
CA VAL A 45 -13.16 -2.93 0.52
C VAL A 45 -12.43 -1.88 -0.32
N PRO A 46 -11.38 -2.26 -1.07
CA PRO A 46 -10.73 -1.34 -2.00
C PRO A 46 -11.69 -0.93 -3.13
N VAL A 47 -11.64 0.35 -3.49
CA VAL A 47 -12.39 0.91 -4.63
C VAL A 47 -11.38 1.43 -5.65
N ILE A 48 -11.42 0.89 -6.87
CA ILE A 48 -10.53 1.31 -7.95
C ILE A 48 -11.23 2.38 -8.78
N GLY A 49 -10.68 3.60 -8.75
CA GLY A 49 -11.22 4.77 -9.41
C GLY A 49 -10.62 5.05 -10.79
N GLY A 50 -10.71 6.31 -11.20
CA GLY A 50 -10.20 6.82 -12.48
C GLY A 50 -8.68 6.74 -12.62
N LEU A 51 -8.16 7.29 -13.73
CA LEU A 51 -6.73 7.37 -14.00
C LEU A 51 -6.06 8.34 -13.01
N GLU A 52 -5.08 7.85 -12.26
CA GLU A 52 -4.23 8.60 -11.35
C GLU A 52 -2.80 8.05 -11.46
N PRO A 53 -2.04 8.47 -12.49
CA PRO A 53 -0.72 7.93 -12.76
C PRO A 53 0.25 8.24 -11.62
N LEU A 54 0.98 7.23 -11.16
CA LEU A 54 1.98 7.41 -10.11
C LEU A 54 3.17 8.22 -10.67
N PHE A 55 3.55 9.29 -9.99
CA PHE A 55 4.58 10.24 -10.45
C PHE A 55 4.33 10.84 -11.84
N GLY A 56 3.07 11.02 -12.21
CA GLY A 56 2.67 11.69 -13.46
C GLY A 56 2.88 10.87 -14.73
N GLN A 57 3.26 9.59 -14.63
CA GLN A 57 3.45 8.71 -15.78
C GLN A 57 2.66 7.42 -15.61
N THR A 58 1.98 7.00 -16.68
CA THR A 58 1.36 5.68 -16.72
C THR A 58 2.40 4.65 -17.11
N VAL A 59 2.36 3.50 -16.45
CA VAL A 59 3.23 2.37 -16.78
C VAL A 59 2.42 1.24 -17.40
N THR A 60 3.08 0.45 -18.25
CA THR A 60 2.56 -0.83 -18.71
C THR A 60 2.54 -1.85 -17.58
N GLU A 61 1.81 -2.96 -17.75
CA GLU A 61 1.79 -4.04 -16.77
C GLU A 61 3.18 -4.64 -16.52
N ALA A 62 4.01 -4.77 -17.56
CA ALA A 62 5.37 -5.28 -17.43
C ALA A 62 6.28 -4.33 -16.63
N GLU A 63 6.18 -3.03 -16.87
CA GLU A 63 6.91 -2.01 -16.09
C GLU A 63 6.42 -1.97 -14.64
N ALA A 64 5.10 -2.08 -14.43
CA ALA A 64 4.53 -2.18 -13.09
C ALA A 64 5.02 -3.43 -12.34
N ALA A 65 5.14 -4.57 -13.02
CA ALA A 65 5.70 -5.79 -12.45
C ALA A 65 7.15 -5.61 -12.00
N ALA A 66 7.99 -4.96 -12.82
CA ALA A 66 9.37 -4.64 -12.45
C ALA A 66 9.45 -3.71 -11.22
N LEU A 67 8.55 -2.71 -11.13
CA LEU A 67 8.43 -1.86 -9.95
C LEU A 67 8.01 -2.65 -8.71
N MET A 68 7.07 -3.59 -8.82
CA MET A 68 6.66 -4.43 -7.70
C MET A 68 7.77 -5.34 -7.20
N GLU A 69 8.51 -5.95 -8.12
CA GLU A 69 9.66 -6.78 -7.78
C GLU A 69 10.71 -5.96 -7.01
N LYS A 70 11.08 -4.79 -7.54
CA LYS A 70 12.06 -3.90 -6.90
C LYS A 70 11.58 -3.40 -5.55
N GLY A 71 10.34 -2.91 -5.46
CA GLY A 71 9.78 -2.40 -4.20
C GLY A 71 9.68 -3.49 -3.12
N LYS A 72 9.27 -4.70 -3.50
CA LYS A 72 9.27 -5.86 -2.61
C LYS A 72 10.68 -6.22 -2.14
N LEU A 73 11.66 -6.21 -3.03
CA LEU A 73 13.05 -6.51 -2.69
C LEU A 73 13.62 -5.46 -1.73
N VAL A 74 13.28 -4.19 -1.89
CA VAL A 74 13.67 -3.14 -0.92
C VAL A 74 13.06 -3.42 0.45
N ILE A 75 11.77 -3.72 0.53
CA ILE A 75 11.09 -4.05 1.79
C ILE A 75 11.77 -5.21 2.52
N GLN A 76 12.13 -6.25 1.77
CA GLN A 76 12.79 -7.45 2.30
C GLN A 76 14.24 -7.18 2.71
N SER A 77 15.03 -6.56 1.83
CA SER A 77 16.47 -6.31 2.06
C SER A 77 16.74 -5.29 3.15
N ARG A 78 15.80 -4.36 3.40
CA ARG A 78 15.91 -3.34 4.46
C ARG A 78 15.11 -3.68 5.71
N ALA A 79 14.64 -4.92 5.82
CA ALA A 79 13.98 -5.48 7.00
C ALA A 79 12.82 -4.61 7.53
N CYS A 80 12.01 -4.04 6.63
CA CYS A 80 10.89 -3.18 7.05
C CYS A 80 9.92 -3.90 7.99
N MET A 81 9.74 -5.22 7.81
CA MET A 81 8.87 -6.05 8.64
C MET A 81 9.40 -6.30 10.07
N ASP A 82 10.66 -5.98 10.37
CA ASP A 82 11.21 -6.08 11.73
C ASP A 82 10.72 -4.92 12.62
N CYS A 83 10.08 -3.91 12.03
CA CYS A 83 9.40 -2.84 12.75
C CYS A 83 7.92 -2.73 12.41
N HIS A 84 7.55 -2.94 11.15
CA HIS A 84 6.19 -2.78 10.64
C HIS A 84 5.48 -4.11 10.44
N THR A 85 4.16 -4.07 10.35
CA THR A 85 3.37 -5.17 9.81
C THR A 85 2.95 -4.92 8.36
N PHE A 86 2.80 -6.00 7.59
CA PHE A 86 2.08 -6.06 6.32
C PHE A 86 1.02 -7.14 6.43
N PHE A 87 -0.22 -6.81 6.10
CA PHE A 87 -1.40 -7.64 6.31
C PHE A 87 -1.50 -8.14 7.76
N GLY A 88 -1.09 -7.32 8.74
CA GLY A 88 -1.01 -7.69 10.15
C GLY A 88 0.14 -8.64 10.53
N ASN A 89 1.02 -9.00 9.60
CA ASN A 89 2.17 -9.88 9.85
C ASN A 89 3.47 -9.07 9.87
N GLY A 90 4.31 -9.27 10.89
CA GLY A 90 5.57 -8.56 11.08
C GLY A 90 5.78 -8.20 12.55
N ALA A 91 6.45 -7.07 12.80
CA ALA A 91 6.67 -6.54 14.14
C ALA A 91 5.71 -5.39 14.48
N TYR A 92 5.55 -5.13 15.78
CA TYR A 92 4.58 -4.18 16.32
C TYR A 92 5.22 -2.87 16.81
N TYR A 93 6.43 -2.56 16.34
CA TYR A 93 7.14 -1.34 16.72
C TYR A 93 6.61 -0.10 15.99
N ALA A 94 6.18 -0.24 14.75
CA ALA A 94 5.72 0.84 13.89
C ALA A 94 4.35 0.53 13.26
N PRO A 95 3.67 1.50 12.62
CA PRO A 95 2.33 1.30 12.04
C PRO A 95 2.29 0.22 10.96
N ASP A 96 1.11 -0.39 10.77
CA ASP A 96 0.85 -1.35 9.69
C ASP A 96 0.89 -0.65 8.32
N LEU A 97 1.57 -1.27 7.36
CA LEU A 97 1.81 -0.70 6.02
C LEU A 97 0.80 -1.19 4.96
N THR A 98 -0.20 -1.99 5.32
CA THR A 98 -1.16 -2.59 4.37
C THR A 98 -1.97 -1.55 3.62
N LYS A 99 -2.34 -0.45 4.29
CA LYS A 99 -3.10 0.66 3.70
C LYS A 99 -2.33 1.97 3.80
N SER A 100 -1.01 1.91 3.88
CA SER A 100 -0.18 3.11 4.12
C SER A 100 -0.37 4.17 3.05
N TRP A 101 -0.56 3.81 1.78
CA TRP A 101 -0.84 4.78 0.71
C TRP A 101 -2.12 5.60 0.96
N LEU A 102 -3.07 5.03 1.70
CA LEU A 102 -4.37 5.66 1.99
C LEU A 102 -4.38 6.42 3.32
N ASP A 103 -3.26 6.47 4.04
CA ASP A 103 -3.20 7.12 5.34
C ASP A 103 -3.46 8.63 5.20
N PRO A 104 -4.48 9.19 5.87
CA PRO A 104 -4.77 10.61 5.83
C PRO A 104 -3.63 11.48 6.38
N ALA A 105 -2.67 10.90 7.13
CA ALA A 105 -1.47 11.58 7.59
C ALA A 105 -0.62 12.09 6.42
N TRP A 106 -0.67 11.48 5.22
CA TRP A 106 0.11 11.99 4.09
C TRP A 106 -0.27 13.42 3.74
N GLU A 107 -1.56 13.70 3.63
CA GLU A 107 -2.07 15.03 3.29
C GLU A 107 -1.93 15.99 4.47
N ASN A 108 -2.27 15.53 5.68
CA ASN A 108 -2.40 16.40 6.85
C ASN A 108 -1.08 16.67 7.59
N ILE A 109 -0.08 15.80 7.45
CA ILE A 109 1.17 15.83 8.24
C ILE A 109 2.38 15.79 7.32
N TRP A 110 2.50 14.73 6.51
CA TRP A 110 3.76 14.43 5.83
C TRP A 110 4.04 15.32 4.62
N MET A 111 3.03 15.67 3.82
CA MET A 111 3.19 16.63 2.72
C MET A 111 3.65 18.01 3.21
N PRO A 112 3.02 18.64 4.23
CA PRO A 112 3.56 19.85 4.86
C PRO A 112 4.96 19.67 5.44
N MET A 113 5.23 18.55 6.11
CA MET A 113 6.51 18.31 6.80
C MET A 113 7.67 18.08 5.83
N THR A 114 7.42 17.41 4.70
CA THR A 114 8.41 17.16 3.63
C THR A 114 8.50 18.31 2.62
N GLY A 115 7.55 19.26 2.67
CA GLY A 115 7.45 20.36 1.71
C GLY A 115 7.08 19.91 0.29
N LYS A 116 6.53 18.70 0.11
CA LYS A 116 6.15 18.15 -1.19
C LYS A 116 4.68 18.39 -1.50
N ALA A 117 4.39 18.66 -2.77
CA ALA A 117 3.03 18.99 -3.23
C ALA A 117 2.13 17.75 -3.47
N THR A 118 2.71 16.55 -3.55
CA THR A 118 1.96 15.31 -3.81
C THR A 118 2.33 14.23 -2.80
N ARG A 119 1.41 13.27 -2.61
CA ARG A 119 1.57 12.14 -1.68
C ARG A 119 2.78 11.31 -2.05
N GLU A 120 2.90 10.93 -3.31
CA GLU A 120 3.99 10.08 -3.79
C GLU A 120 5.36 10.75 -3.63
N ALA A 121 5.46 12.06 -3.86
CA ALA A 121 6.70 12.80 -3.62
C ALA A 121 7.03 12.90 -2.12
N ALA A 122 6.02 13.12 -1.26
CA ALA A 122 6.21 13.13 0.20
C ALA A 122 6.67 11.77 0.74
N MET A 123 6.09 10.68 0.24
CA MET A 123 6.50 9.33 0.62
C MET A 123 7.95 9.01 0.19
N VAL A 124 8.35 9.42 -1.02
CA VAL A 124 9.74 9.24 -1.49
C VAL A 124 10.71 10.03 -0.61
N GLU A 125 10.42 11.29 -0.31
CA GLU A 125 11.25 12.13 0.56
C GLU A 125 11.38 11.53 1.96
N PHE A 126 10.26 11.11 2.56
CA PHE A 126 10.25 10.46 3.86
C PHE A 126 11.09 9.18 3.88
N LEU A 127 10.99 8.33 2.85
CA LEU A 127 11.74 7.07 2.76
C LEU A 127 13.25 7.28 2.58
N MET A 128 13.67 8.35 1.91
CA MET A 128 15.08 8.69 1.73
C MET A 128 15.69 9.32 3.00
N HIS A 129 14.89 10.06 3.76
CA HIS A 129 15.34 10.84 4.91
C HIS A 129 14.47 10.64 6.17
N PRO A 130 14.20 9.39 6.61
CA PRO A 130 13.25 9.14 7.69
C PRO A 130 13.73 9.66 9.05
N ASP A 131 15.04 9.78 9.23
CA ASP A 131 15.68 10.30 10.44
C ASP A 131 15.47 11.80 10.65
N GLN A 132 15.09 12.53 9.60
CA GLN A 132 14.74 13.95 9.67
C GLN A 132 13.33 14.20 10.23
N TYR A 133 12.51 13.14 10.36
CA TYR A 133 11.10 13.24 10.74
C TYR A 133 10.76 12.41 11.99
N PRO A 134 11.27 12.79 13.17
CA PRO A 134 11.11 11.99 14.38
C PRO A 134 9.64 11.91 14.83
N THR A 135 9.14 10.70 15.05
CA THR A 135 7.82 10.44 15.64
C THR A 135 7.95 10.18 17.13
N TRP A 136 8.06 11.27 17.90
CA TRP A 136 8.19 11.22 19.35
C TRP A 136 9.39 10.35 19.80
N ASN A 137 9.10 9.19 20.40
CA ASN A 137 10.07 8.25 20.96
C ASN A 137 10.44 7.12 20.00
N ARG A 138 9.73 6.97 18.88
CA ARG A 138 9.99 5.93 17.87
C ARG A 138 10.73 6.55 16.69
N ARG A 139 11.72 5.84 16.17
CA ARG A 139 12.55 6.32 15.06
C ARG A 139 12.66 5.24 13.99
N MET A 140 12.45 5.65 12.74
CA MET A 140 12.84 4.86 11.58
C MET A 140 14.29 5.24 11.24
N PRO A 141 15.21 4.27 11.14
CA PRO A 141 16.60 4.56 10.81
C PRO A 141 16.73 5.03 9.36
N ASN A 142 17.80 5.77 9.04
CA ASN A 142 18.14 6.04 7.66
C ASN A 142 18.59 4.74 6.99
N LEU A 143 17.79 4.25 6.05
CA LEU A 143 18.05 3.02 5.32
C LEU A 143 18.92 3.26 4.08
N HIS A 144 19.37 4.49 3.81
CA HIS A 144 20.16 4.83 2.61
C HIS A 144 19.50 4.32 1.32
N LEU A 145 18.19 4.56 1.19
CA LEU A 145 17.46 4.27 -0.04
C LEU A 145 17.84 5.29 -1.11
N THR A 146 18.12 4.81 -2.31
CA THR A 146 18.17 5.65 -3.50
C THR A 146 16.76 6.12 -3.86
N GLU A 147 16.67 7.21 -4.63
CA GLU A 147 15.37 7.70 -5.11
C GLU A 147 14.61 6.64 -5.91
N GLU A 148 15.32 5.83 -6.70
CA GLU A 148 14.71 4.76 -7.49
C GLU A 148 14.14 3.64 -6.61
N GLU A 149 14.86 3.22 -5.56
CA GLU A 149 14.36 2.26 -4.56
C GLU A 149 13.16 2.83 -3.80
N ALA A 150 13.20 4.11 -3.41
CA ALA A 150 12.11 4.77 -2.72
C ALA A 150 10.86 4.85 -3.61
N ARG A 151 10.98 5.26 -4.88
CA ARG A 151 9.87 5.30 -5.85
C ARG A 151 9.26 3.92 -6.07
N ALA A 152 10.08 2.88 -6.21
CA ALA A 152 9.60 1.50 -6.34
C ALA A 152 8.88 1.03 -5.06
N THR A 153 9.38 1.39 -3.89
CA THR A 153 8.73 1.10 -2.60
C THR A 153 7.37 1.77 -2.49
N VAL A 154 7.26 3.05 -2.88
CA VAL A 154 5.97 3.78 -2.93
C VAL A 154 5.00 3.11 -3.91
N ALA A 155 5.46 2.71 -5.09
CA ALA A 155 4.63 1.98 -6.05
C ALA A 155 4.10 0.67 -5.45
N TYR A 156 4.95 -0.07 -4.75
CA TYR A 156 4.55 -1.29 -4.05
C TYR A 156 3.54 -1.03 -2.94
N LEU A 157 3.73 0.00 -2.11
CA LEU A 157 2.79 0.38 -1.05
C LEU A 157 1.43 0.83 -1.61
N LYS A 158 1.43 1.56 -2.74
CA LYS A 158 0.21 1.91 -3.48
C LYS A 158 -0.51 0.64 -3.93
N TRP A 159 0.18 -0.31 -4.57
CA TRP A 159 -0.39 -1.58 -4.99
C TRP A 159 -0.92 -2.43 -3.82
N VAL A 160 -0.15 -2.58 -2.74
CA VAL A 160 -0.58 -3.32 -1.53
C VAL A 160 -1.88 -2.73 -0.96
N SER A 161 -2.04 -1.41 -1.03
CA SER A 161 -3.25 -0.73 -0.56
C SER A 161 -4.50 -1.04 -1.41
N SER A 162 -4.32 -1.50 -2.65
CA SER A 162 -5.42 -1.96 -3.53
C SER A 162 -5.90 -3.39 -3.25
N VAL A 163 -5.15 -4.18 -2.47
CA VAL A 163 -5.49 -5.58 -2.19
C VAL A 163 -6.75 -5.67 -1.32
N ASP A 164 -7.69 -6.51 -1.71
CA ASP A 164 -8.88 -6.84 -0.92
C ASP A 164 -8.52 -7.85 0.17
N THR A 165 -8.29 -7.29 1.35
CA THR A 165 -7.91 -7.96 2.59
C THR A 165 -9.12 -8.37 3.43
N ASN A 166 -10.31 -8.46 2.81
CA ASN A 166 -11.56 -8.84 3.45
C ASN A 166 -11.89 -7.99 4.70
N GLY A 167 -11.68 -6.68 4.63
CA GLY A 167 -12.01 -5.74 5.70
C GLY A 167 -10.86 -5.43 6.68
N PHE A 168 -9.67 -5.98 6.47
CA PHE A 168 -8.49 -5.59 7.23
C PHE A 168 -7.77 -4.38 6.59
N PRO A 169 -7.27 -3.40 7.36
CA PRO A 169 -7.46 -3.23 8.80
C PRO A 169 -8.86 -2.74 9.13
N ALA A 170 -9.36 -3.13 10.30
CA ALA A 170 -10.68 -2.70 10.77
C ALA A 170 -10.66 -1.21 11.15
N ASN A 171 -11.76 -0.50 10.90
CA ASN A 171 -11.94 0.92 11.24
C ASN A 171 -10.87 1.84 10.65
N PHE A 172 -10.35 1.52 9.46
CA PHE A 172 -9.38 2.36 8.77
C PHE A 172 -10.06 3.66 8.30
N ARG A 173 -9.66 4.79 8.89
CA ARG A 173 -10.24 6.10 8.55
C ARG A 173 -9.51 6.70 7.35
N THR A 174 -10.13 6.68 6.18
CA THR A 174 -9.72 7.51 5.05
C THR A 174 -10.15 8.96 5.28
N THR A 175 -9.48 9.95 4.65
CA THR A 175 -9.68 11.40 4.92
C THR A 175 -11.08 11.93 4.63
N LYS A 176 -12.03 11.13 4.13
CA LYS A 176 -13.46 11.49 4.03
C LYS A 176 -14.30 10.23 3.88
N PRO A 177 -15.15 9.89 4.85
CA PRO A 177 -16.38 9.21 4.53
C PRO A 177 -17.34 10.25 3.93
N ASP A 178 -17.80 10.05 2.69
CA ASP A 178 -19.04 10.69 2.24
C ASP A 178 -20.20 10.04 3.02
N HIS A 179 -20.39 10.47 4.27
CA HIS A 179 -21.61 10.19 5.02
C HIS A 179 -22.80 11.01 4.50
N ALA A 180 -22.64 11.77 3.41
CA ALA A 180 -23.68 12.57 2.79
C ALA A 180 -24.13 11.96 1.45
N LYS A 181 -24.37 10.65 1.41
CA LYS A 181 -25.35 10.00 0.52
C LYS A 181 -25.57 8.54 0.91
N GLN A 182 -26.50 8.31 1.81
CA GLN A 182 -27.22 7.05 1.90
C GLN A 182 -28.73 7.35 1.86
N PRO A 183 -29.53 6.57 1.11
CA PRO A 183 -30.98 6.63 1.18
C PRO A 183 -31.52 6.20 2.56
#